data_AF-A0A383DIL9-F1
#
_entry.id   AF-A0A383DIL9-F1
#
_cell.length_a   1.000
_cell.length_b   1.000
_cell.length_c   1.000
_cell.angle_alpha   90.00
_cell.angle_beta   90.00
_cell.angle_gamma   90.00
#
_symmetry.space_group_name_H-M   'P 1'
#
loop_
_entity.id
_entity.type
_entity.pdbx_description
1 polymer ?
#
loop_
_entity_poly.entity_id
_entity_poly.type
_entity_poly.pdbx_seq_one_letter_code
_entity_poly.pdbx_strand_id
1 'polypeptide(L)'
;MPIIQTILASLAFAFSNWKKLVEVSVFPLLMALPLVTILPEMMGVLQAQLFGVGQVQAYPQFYQLYLLMFDYGYIAILINVYRLVVSGGASVARFGVVLPSIRLGRFFVLFLLLSIATQLPLFFISPLLIPLVYFLLIPFALNLVSIANDVPYKKIKLPARVQLSVFLIKLGVPSFLVALVILIGA
;
A
#
# COMPACT_ATOMS: atom_id res chain seq x y z
N MET A 1 10.55 12.19 16.22
CA MET A 1 10.91 13.25 15.25
C MET A 1 9.69 14.11 14.95
N PRO A 2 9.85 15.41 14.75
CA PRO A 2 8.82 16.29 14.22
C PRO A 2 8.37 15.82 12.82
N ILE A 3 7.07 15.94 12.52
CA ILE A 3 6.48 15.52 11.24
C ILE A 3 7.15 16.24 10.06
N ILE A 4 7.37 17.55 10.17
CA ILE A 4 7.99 18.38 9.13
C ILE A 4 9.41 17.89 8.82
N GLN A 5 10.21 17.60 9.85
CA GLN A 5 11.57 17.09 9.65
C GLN A 5 11.59 15.71 8.98
N THR A 6 10.59 14.87 9.29
CA THR A 6 10.45 13.56 8.64
C THR A 6 10.10 13.72 7.17
N ILE A 7 9.20 14.65 6.83
CA ILE A 7 8.83 14.96 5.44
C ILE A 7 10.03 15.50 4.67
N LEU A 8 10.74 16.48 5.22
CA LEU A 8 11.92 17.08 4.58
C LEU A 8 13.04 16.05 4.41
N ALA A 9 13.30 15.21 5.40
CA ALA A 9 14.27 14.13 5.30
C ALA A 9 13.88 13.10 4.22
N SER A 10 12.60 12.76 4.13
CA SER A 10 12.09 11.83 3.11
C SER A 10 12.23 12.42 1.70
N LEU A 11 11.92 13.71 1.52
CA LEU A 11 12.10 14.41 0.25
C LEU A 11 13.57 14.54 -0.14
N ALA A 12 14.42 14.96 0.80
CA ALA A 12 15.86 15.06 0.56
C ALA A 12 16.46 13.70 0.18
N PHE A 13 16.04 12.62 0.85
CA PHE A 13 16.40 11.26 0.48
C PHE A 13 15.93 10.91 -0.93
N ALA A 14 14.67 11.20 -1.26
CA ALA A 14 14.09 10.89 -2.56
C ALA A 14 14.81 11.61 -3.71
N PHE A 15 15.09 12.91 -3.55
CA PHE A 15 15.84 13.67 -4.55
C PHE A 15 17.29 13.21 -4.67
N SER A 16 17.94 12.85 -3.56
CA SER A 16 19.33 12.37 -3.59
C SER A 16 19.46 10.98 -4.23
N ASN A 17 18.41 10.16 -4.18
CA ASN A 17 18.42 8.77 -4.64
C ASN A 17 17.47 8.49 -5.81
N TRP A 18 16.98 9.52 -6.51
CA TRP A 18 15.90 9.39 -7.49
C TRP A 18 16.16 8.33 -8.57
N LYS A 19 17.38 8.25 -9.12
CA LYS A 19 17.74 7.25 -10.14
C LYS A 19 17.57 5.82 -9.61
N LYS A 20 18.02 5.60 -8.37
CA LYS A 20 17.93 4.29 -7.73
C LYS A 20 16.48 3.99 -7.36
N LEU A 21 15.72 4.98 -6.90
CA LEU A 21 14.29 4.84 -6.63
C LEU A 21 13.51 4.44 -7.89
N VAL A 22 13.82 5.03 -9.04
CA VAL A 22 13.23 4.62 -10.32
C VAL A 22 13.61 3.18 -10.65
N GLU A 23 14.89 2.83 -10.58
CA GLU A 23 15.38 1.48 -10.88
C GLU A 23 14.69 0.41 -10.03
N VAL A 24 14.54 0.65 -8.73
CA VAL A 24 13.97 -0.33 -7.80
C VAL A 24 12.45 -0.39 -7.84
N SER A 25 11.81 0.56 -8.54
CA SER A 25 10.37 0.59 -8.75
C SER A 25 9.93 -0.14 -10.02
N VAL A 26 10.85 -0.46 -10.94
CA VAL A 26 10.51 -1.08 -12.23
C VAL A 26 9.74 -2.39 -12.04
N PHE A 27 10.31 -3.35 -11.31
CA PHE A 27 9.65 -4.63 -11.06
C PHE A 27 8.33 -4.49 -10.28
N PRO A 28 8.28 -3.76 -9.14
CA PRO A 28 7.02 -3.46 -8.45
C PRO A 28 5.92 -2.89 -9.34
N LEU A 29 6.27 -1.95 -10.23
CA LEU A 29 5.31 -1.35 -11.15
C LEU A 29 4.81 -2.38 -12.16
N LEU A 30 5.68 -3.21 -12.73
CA LEU A 30 5.28 -4.31 -13.63
C LEU A 30 4.30 -5.28 -12.95
N MET A 31 4.51 -5.60 -11.68
CA MET A 31 3.59 -6.46 -10.92
C MET A 31 2.25 -5.79 -10.61
N ALA A 32 2.21 -4.45 -10.54
CA ALA A 32 0.98 -3.68 -10.33
C ALA A 32 0.18 -3.46 -11.62
N LEU A 33 0.82 -3.48 -12.80
CA LEU A 33 0.18 -3.18 -14.09
C LEU A 33 -1.10 -3.98 -14.35
N PRO A 34 -1.17 -5.30 -14.13
CA PRO A 34 -2.40 -6.06 -14.41
C PRO A 34 -3.61 -5.57 -13.60
N LEU A 35 -3.40 -5.16 -12.35
CA LEU A 35 -4.47 -4.58 -11.54
C LEU A 35 -4.88 -3.19 -12.06
N VAL A 36 -3.91 -2.39 -12.50
CA VAL A 36 -4.16 -1.07 -13.06
C VAL A 36 -4.96 -1.15 -14.36
N THR A 37 -4.73 -2.16 -15.19
CA THR A 37 -5.48 -2.33 -16.44
C THR A 37 -6.95 -2.66 -16.22
N ILE A 38 -7.30 -3.34 -15.11
CA ILE A 38 -8.69 -3.69 -14.79
C ILE A 38 -9.36 -2.71 -13.82
N LEU A 39 -8.66 -1.66 -13.37
CA LEU A 39 -9.20 -0.66 -12.44
C LEU A 39 -10.54 -0.06 -12.92
N PRO A 40 -10.72 0.34 -14.19
CA PRO A 40 -11.99 0.90 -14.64
C PRO A 40 -13.17 -0.06 -14.46
N GLU A 41 -12.99 -1.34 -14.83
CA GLU A 41 -14.00 -2.39 -14.66
C GLU A 41 -14.30 -2.62 -13.18
N MET A 42 -13.26 -2.65 -12.35
CA MET A 42 -13.40 -2.75 -10.90
C MET A 42 -14.17 -1.59 -10.30
N MET A 43 -13.92 -0.36 -10.76
CA MET A 43 -14.65 0.82 -10.31
C MET A 43 -16.12 0.76 -10.71
N GLY A 44 -16.45 0.21 -11.88
CA GLY A 44 -17.84 -0.05 -12.29
C GLY A 44 -18.54 -1.05 -11.37
N VAL A 45 -17.90 -2.18 -11.08
CA VAL A 45 -18.42 -3.20 -10.14
C VAL A 45 -18.61 -2.61 -8.74
N LEU A 46 -17.62 -1.85 -8.26
CA LEU A 46 -17.74 -1.16 -6.98
C LEU A 46 -18.89 -0.16 -7.02
N GLN A 47 -18.97 0.75 -7.99
CA GLN A 47 -20.06 1.74 -8.04
C GLN A 47 -21.46 1.10 -8.04
N ALA A 48 -21.65 0.00 -8.76
CA ALA A 48 -22.89 -0.76 -8.75
C ALA A 48 -23.20 -1.39 -7.37
N GLN A 49 -22.19 -1.97 -6.71
CA GLN A 49 -22.36 -2.56 -5.37
C GLN A 49 -22.52 -1.51 -4.26
N LEU A 50 -21.83 -0.38 -4.38
CA LEU A 50 -21.68 0.65 -3.37
C LEU A 50 -22.84 1.66 -3.38
N PHE A 51 -23.23 2.08 -4.58
CA PHE A 51 -24.16 3.19 -4.79
C PHE A 51 -25.41 2.78 -5.59
N GLY A 52 -25.53 1.50 -5.98
CA GLY A 52 -26.63 1.02 -6.81
C GLY A 52 -26.64 1.59 -8.23
N VAL A 53 -25.50 2.14 -8.67
CA VAL A 53 -25.38 2.75 -10.00
C VAL A 53 -24.97 1.69 -11.01
N GLY A 54 -25.92 1.23 -11.82
CA GLY A 54 -25.70 0.19 -12.84
C GLY A 54 -26.02 -1.23 -12.37
N GLN A 55 -25.72 -2.23 -13.20
CA GLN A 55 -25.92 -3.64 -12.86
C GLN A 55 -24.69 -4.20 -12.15
N VAL A 56 -24.91 -4.97 -11.07
CA VAL A 56 -23.83 -5.67 -10.35
C VAL A 56 -23.28 -6.77 -11.25
N GLN A 57 -22.06 -6.59 -11.73
CA GLN A 57 -21.34 -7.57 -12.52
C GLN A 57 -20.36 -8.36 -11.65
N ALA A 58 -19.97 -9.55 -12.12
CA ALA A 58 -18.90 -10.32 -11.50
C ALA A 58 -17.57 -9.58 -11.64
N TYR A 59 -16.65 -9.83 -10.70
CA TYR A 59 -15.29 -9.30 -10.79
C TYR A 59 -14.58 -9.84 -12.06
N PRO A 60 -13.66 -9.05 -12.65
CA PRO A 60 -12.88 -9.47 -13.81
C PRO A 60 -12.13 -10.78 -13.58
N GLN A 61 -11.92 -11.53 -14.67
CA GLN A 61 -11.17 -12.77 -14.62
C GLN A 61 -9.75 -12.52 -14.10
N PHE A 62 -9.27 -13.41 -13.22
CA PHE A 62 -7.95 -13.31 -12.56
C PHE A 62 -7.78 -12.13 -11.58
N TYR A 63 -8.85 -11.44 -11.18
CA TYR A 63 -8.79 -10.37 -10.18
C TYR A 63 -7.97 -10.75 -8.94
N GLN A 64 -8.19 -11.95 -8.38
CA GLN A 64 -7.45 -12.41 -7.20
C GLN A 64 -5.96 -12.59 -7.47
N LEU A 65 -5.58 -13.06 -8.66
CA LEU A 65 -4.18 -13.18 -9.05
C LEU A 65 -3.53 -11.80 -9.18
N TYR A 66 -4.24 -10.84 -9.78
CA TYR A 66 -3.72 -9.47 -9.92
C TYR A 66 -3.57 -8.77 -8.57
N LEU A 67 -4.46 -9.02 -7.60
CA LEU A 67 -4.26 -8.59 -6.22
C LEU A 67 -3.00 -9.17 -5.59
N LEU A 68 -2.75 -10.47 -5.76
CA LEU A 68 -1.54 -11.11 -5.22
C LEU A 68 -0.27 -10.57 -5.87
N MET A 69 -0.29 -10.31 -7.18
CA MET A 69 0.83 -9.66 -7.88
C MET A 69 1.06 -8.24 -7.37
N PHE A 70 -0.01 -7.47 -7.17
CA PHE A 70 0.06 -6.13 -6.60
C PHE A 70 0.65 -6.16 -5.19
N ASP A 71 0.16 -7.02 -4.31
CA ASP A 71 0.67 -7.19 -2.94
C ASP A 71 2.16 -7.55 -2.95
N TYR A 72 2.58 -8.44 -3.85
CA TYR A 72 3.98 -8.80 -4.01
C TYR A 72 4.84 -7.62 -4.50
N GLY A 73 4.36 -6.86 -5.49
CA GLY A 73 5.03 -5.65 -5.96
C GLY A 73 5.15 -4.59 -4.86
N TYR A 74 4.09 -4.39 -4.08
CA TYR A 74 4.06 -3.48 -2.94
C TYR A 74 5.08 -3.88 -1.86
N ILE A 75 5.18 -5.16 -1.56
CA ILE A 75 6.17 -5.69 -0.61
C ILE A 75 7.58 -5.50 -1.15
N ALA A 76 7.81 -5.81 -2.43
CA ALA A 76 9.11 -5.65 -3.08
C ALA A 76 9.61 -4.20 -3.01
N ILE A 77 8.75 -3.21 -3.31
CA ILE A 77 9.15 -1.80 -3.23
C ILE A 77 9.44 -1.36 -1.78
N LEU A 78 8.64 -1.79 -0.80
CA LEU A 78 8.90 -1.49 0.62
C LEU A 78 10.28 -2.00 1.07
N ILE A 79 10.63 -3.23 0.69
CA ILE A 79 11.91 -3.85 1.05
C ILE A 79 13.06 -3.12 0.38
N ASN A 80 12.92 -2.80 -0.90
CA ASN A 80 13.97 -2.11 -1.65
C ASN A 80 14.20 -0.69 -1.13
N VAL A 81 13.14 0.05 -0.80
CA VAL A 81 13.25 1.38 -0.19
C VAL A 81 13.90 1.26 1.20
N TYR A 82 13.50 0.29 2.02
CA TYR A 82 14.14 0.05 3.31
C TYR A 82 15.63 -0.25 3.19
N ARG A 83 16.01 -1.16 2.29
CA ARG A 83 17.42 -1.51 2.01
C ARG A 83 18.20 -0.30 1.51
N LEU A 84 17.61 0.49 0.61
CA LEU A 84 18.23 1.71 0.10
C LEU A 84 18.48 2.74 1.21
N VAL A 85 17.52 2.93 2.13
CA VAL A 85 17.64 3.87 3.26
C VAL A 85 18.66 3.39 4.30
N VAL A 86 18.62 2.11 4.68
CA VAL A 86 19.38 1.59 5.82
C VAL A 86 20.74 1.06 5.43
N SER A 87 20.85 0.42 4.26
CA SER A 87 22.03 -0.31 3.81
C SER A 87 22.65 0.25 2.53
N GLY A 88 22.08 1.32 1.95
CA GLY A 88 22.58 2.02 0.78
C GLY A 88 22.34 1.31 -0.55
N GLY A 89 22.67 1.98 -1.66
CA GLY A 89 22.28 1.55 -3.02
C GLY A 89 22.83 0.21 -3.49
N ALA A 90 23.98 -0.25 -2.96
CA ALA A 90 24.57 -1.54 -3.30
C ALA A 90 23.78 -2.74 -2.74
N SER A 91 22.92 -2.52 -1.74
CA SER A 91 22.12 -3.56 -1.09
C SER A 91 20.84 -3.93 -1.85
N VAL A 92 20.53 -3.21 -2.94
CA VAL A 92 19.30 -3.41 -3.71
C VAL A 92 19.61 -4.07 -5.05
N ALA A 93 18.88 -5.15 -5.34
CA ALA A 93 18.98 -5.86 -6.61
C ALA A 93 18.58 -4.97 -7.79
N ARG A 94 19.20 -5.20 -8.96
CA ARG A 94 18.84 -4.50 -10.20
C ARG A 94 17.37 -4.72 -10.53
N PHE A 95 16.71 -3.67 -11.02
CA PHE A 95 15.27 -3.63 -11.34
C PHE A 95 14.32 -3.82 -10.15
N GLY A 96 14.83 -3.94 -8.92
CA GLY A 96 14.01 -4.06 -7.72
C GLY A 96 13.37 -5.43 -7.51
N VAL A 97 13.90 -6.49 -8.15
CA VAL A 97 13.42 -7.85 -7.90
C VAL A 97 13.84 -8.28 -6.49
N VAL A 98 12.87 -8.69 -5.69
CA VAL A 98 13.13 -9.22 -4.35
C VAL A 98 12.85 -10.70 -4.34
N LEU A 99 13.90 -11.52 -4.27
CA LEU A 99 13.73 -12.98 -4.21
C LEU A 99 13.02 -13.39 -2.92
N PRO A 100 12.06 -14.33 -2.99
CA PRO A 100 11.37 -14.81 -1.81
C PRO A 100 12.37 -15.45 -0.84
N SER A 101 12.31 -15.01 0.42
CA SER A 101 13.00 -15.65 1.54
C SER A 101 11.98 -15.98 2.61
N ILE A 102 12.31 -16.87 3.56
CA ILE A 102 11.40 -17.25 4.65
C ILE A 102 10.91 -16.02 5.43
N ARG A 103 11.80 -15.07 5.67
CA ARG A 103 11.49 -13.79 6.33
C ARG A 103 10.47 -12.98 5.53
N LEU A 104 10.62 -12.94 4.21
CA LEU A 104 9.68 -12.27 3.32
C LEU A 104 8.36 -13.02 3.20
N GLY A 105 8.37 -14.35 3.19
CA GLY A 105 7.15 -15.17 3.24
C GLY A 105 6.33 -14.87 4.48
N ARG A 106 6.97 -14.74 5.65
CA ARG A 106 6.29 -14.35 6.90
C ARG A 106 5.67 -12.95 6.79
N PHE A 107 6.43 -11.97 6.31
CA PHE A 107 5.90 -10.63 6.08
C PHE A 107 4.75 -10.63 5.08
N PHE A 108 4.88 -11.38 3.98
CA PHE A 108 3.88 -11.51 2.93
C PHE A 108 2.57 -12.07 3.47
N VAL A 109 2.61 -13.17 4.24
CA VAL A 109 1.41 -13.75 4.85
C VAL A 109 0.74 -12.77 5.80
N LEU A 110 1.50 -12.09 6.65
CA LEU A 110 0.94 -11.13 7.59
C LEU A 110 0.36 -9.89 6.88
N PHE A 111 1.03 -9.44 5.82
CA PHE A 111 0.55 -8.36 4.97
C PHE A 111 -0.72 -8.77 4.22
N LEU A 112 -0.79 -9.99 3.72
CA LEU A 112 -1.98 -10.53 3.06
C LEU A 112 -3.18 -10.58 4.02
N LEU A 113 -2.98 -10.98 5.27
CA LEU A 113 -4.03 -10.91 6.30
C LEU A 113 -4.48 -9.47 6.55
N LEU A 114 -3.54 -8.51 6.57
CA LEU A 114 -3.86 -7.09 6.69
C LEU A 114 -4.65 -6.58 5.47
N SER A 115 -4.24 -6.95 4.26
CA SER A 115 -4.92 -6.61 3.00
C SER A 115 -6.35 -7.15 3.01
N ILE A 116 -6.56 -8.41 3.39
CA ILE A 116 -7.91 -8.98 3.54
C ILE A 116 -8.72 -8.21 4.59
N ALA A 117 -8.13 -7.90 5.74
CA ALA A 117 -8.81 -7.15 6.79
C ALA A 117 -9.28 -5.76 6.32
N THR A 118 -8.53 -5.09 5.44
CA THR A 118 -8.96 -3.81 4.84
C THR A 118 -10.14 -3.96 3.89
N GLN A 119 -10.36 -5.14 3.31
CA GLN A 119 -11.47 -5.41 2.39
C GLN A 119 -12.73 -5.97 3.09
N LEU A 120 -12.65 -6.43 4.34
CA LEU A 120 -13.81 -6.95 5.08
C LEU A 120 -15.03 -6.01 5.08
N PRO A 121 -14.90 -4.67 5.21
CA PRO A 121 -16.03 -3.76 5.14
C PRO A 121 -16.81 -3.83 3.83
N LEU A 122 -16.12 -4.07 2.71
CA LEU A 122 -16.72 -4.21 1.39
C LEU A 122 -17.58 -5.47 1.29
N PHE A 123 -17.13 -6.57 1.90
CA PHE A 123 -17.79 -7.88 1.77
C PHE A 123 -18.91 -8.14 2.78
N PHE A 124 -18.81 -7.60 4.00
CA PHE A 124 -19.65 -8.09 5.11
C PHE A 124 -20.51 -7.04 5.80
N ILE A 125 -20.22 -5.73 5.68
CA ILE A 125 -20.86 -4.72 6.54
C ILE A 125 -21.33 -3.50 5.75
N SER A 126 -20.40 -2.64 5.37
CA SER A 126 -20.68 -1.44 4.60
C SER A 126 -19.38 -0.83 4.10
N PRO A 127 -19.34 -0.41 2.83
CA PRO A 127 -18.22 0.32 2.25
C PRO A 127 -17.90 1.64 2.95
N LEU A 128 -18.89 2.26 3.59
CA LEU A 128 -18.71 3.50 4.37
C LEU A 128 -17.81 3.29 5.60
N LEU A 129 -17.59 2.04 6.01
CA LEU A 129 -16.71 1.69 7.13
C LEU A 129 -15.25 1.46 6.72
N ILE A 130 -14.93 1.47 5.42
CA ILE A 130 -13.54 1.33 4.94
C ILE A 130 -12.60 2.34 5.62
N PRO A 131 -12.94 3.65 5.72
CA PRO A 131 -12.06 4.62 6.38
C PRO A 131 -11.82 4.27 7.85
N LEU A 132 -12.86 3.80 8.55
CA LEU A 132 -12.80 3.44 9.96
C LEU A 132 -11.89 2.21 10.18
N VAL A 133 -12.10 1.14 9.41
CA VAL A 133 -11.28 -0.06 9.50
C VAL A 133 -9.83 0.24 9.13
N TYR A 134 -9.60 1.03 8.09
CA TYR A 134 -8.26 1.45 7.70
C TYR A 134 -7.56 2.23 8.81
N PHE A 135 -8.26 3.15 9.48
CA PHE A 135 -7.75 3.88 10.63
C PHE A 135 -7.33 2.93 11.77
N LEU A 136 -8.16 1.95 12.12
CA LEU A 136 -7.88 0.98 13.17
C LEU A 136 -6.69 0.05 12.85
N LEU A 137 -6.46 -0.23 11.57
CA LEU A 137 -5.39 -1.12 11.10
C LEU A 137 -4.01 -0.44 11.06
N ILE A 138 -3.90 0.88 11.12
CA ILE A 138 -2.63 1.63 11.11
C ILE A 138 -1.59 1.09 12.13
N PRO A 139 -1.89 0.96 13.44
CA PRO A 139 -0.91 0.47 14.40
C PRO A 139 -0.47 -0.97 14.13
N PHE A 140 -1.35 -1.82 13.59
CA PHE A 140 -1.02 -3.19 13.20
C PHE A 140 -0.08 -3.21 12.00
N ALA A 141 -0.36 -2.38 10.98
CA ALA A 141 0.48 -2.26 9.80
C ALA A 141 1.92 -1.83 10.12
N LEU A 142 2.09 -0.90 11.07
CA LEU A 142 3.42 -0.47 11.52
C LEU A 142 4.20 -1.57 12.23
N ASN A 143 3.50 -2.54 12.82
CA ASN A 143 4.14 -3.64 13.52
C ASN A 143 4.57 -4.78 12.59
N LEU A 144 3.95 -4.88 11.42
CA LEU A 144 4.32 -5.86 10.39
C LEU A 144 5.78 -5.70 9.97
N VAL A 145 6.26 -4.46 9.83
CA VAL A 145 7.64 -4.15 9.49
C VAL A 145 8.62 -4.62 10.58
N SER A 146 8.22 -4.55 11.86
CA SER A 146 9.03 -5.06 12.96
C SER A 146 9.12 -6.59 12.93
N ILE A 147 7.98 -7.26 12.80
CA ILE A 147 7.90 -8.73 12.74
C ILE A 147 8.66 -9.27 11.51
N ALA A 148 8.61 -8.55 10.39
CA ALA A 148 9.36 -8.87 9.19
C ALA A 148 10.88 -8.82 9.37
N ASN A 149 11.39 -8.15 10.39
CA ASN A 149 12.83 -8.02 10.66
C ASN A 149 13.29 -8.86 11.84
N ASP A 150 12.54 -9.92 12.19
CA ASP A 150 12.78 -10.77 13.37
C ASP A 150 12.82 -9.97 14.70
N VAL A 151 12.22 -8.77 14.70
CA VAL A 151 12.01 -7.99 15.91
C VAL A 151 10.69 -8.45 16.54
N PRO A 152 10.66 -8.79 17.84
CA PRO A 152 9.43 -9.24 18.49
C PRO A 152 8.34 -8.18 18.38
N TYR A 153 7.08 -8.63 18.29
CA TYR A 153 5.90 -7.77 18.24
C TYR A 153 5.95 -6.73 19.36
N LYS A 154 6.04 -5.45 18.99
CA LYS A 154 5.95 -4.34 19.96
C LYS A 154 4.58 -3.71 19.81
N LYS A 155 3.71 -3.77 20.82
CA LYS A 155 2.39 -3.12 20.73
C LYS A 155 2.57 -1.60 20.54
N ILE A 156 2.54 -1.14 19.29
CA ILE A 156 2.70 0.28 18.96
C ILE A 156 1.39 0.97 19.35
N LYS A 157 1.41 1.70 20.47
CA LYS A 157 0.34 2.63 20.83
C LYS A 157 0.67 3.98 20.20
N LEU A 158 -0.04 4.34 19.14
CA LEU A 158 0.06 5.68 18.59
C LEU A 158 -0.87 6.62 19.36
N PRO A 159 -0.43 7.84 19.71
CA PRO A 159 -1.35 8.89 20.12
C PRO A 159 -2.38 9.14 19.01
N ALA A 160 -3.64 9.36 19.37
CA ALA A 160 -4.73 9.53 18.40
C ALA A 160 -4.42 10.61 17.34
N ARG A 161 -3.78 11.71 17.76
CA ARG A 161 -3.32 12.77 16.86
C ARG A 161 -2.34 12.26 15.78
N VAL A 162 -1.38 11.41 16.16
CA VAL A 162 -0.39 10.85 15.24
C VAL A 162 -1.05 9.83 14.30
N GLN A 163 -1.93 8.98 14.83
CA GLN A 163 -2.67 8.02 14.03
C GLN A 163 -3.56 8.73 12.99
N LEU A 164 -4.20 9.85 13.37
CA LEU A 164 -4.98 10.69 12.47
C LEU A 164 -4.10 11.39 11.41
N SER A 165 -2.92 11.91 11.79
CA SER A 165 -1.97 12.43 10.80
C SER A 165 -1.54 11.36 9.80
N VAL A 166 -1.20 10.16 10.26
CA VAL A 166 -0.81 9.03 9.38
C VAL A 166 -1.97 8.63 8.48
N PHE A 167 -3.18 8.56 9.03
CA PHE A 167 -4.40 8.28 8.27
C PHE A 167 -4.65 9.31 7.17
N LEU A 168 -4.58 10.60 7.48
CA LEU A 168 -4.78 11.67 6.51
C LEU A 168 -3.71 11.67 5.42
N ILE A 169 -2.46 11.37 5.75
CA ILE A 169 -1.40 11.24 4.75
C ILE A 169 -1.63 10.01 3.86
N LYS A 170 -2.02 8.87 4.45
CA LYS A 170 -2.12 7.60 3.74
C LYS A 170 -3.40 7.47 2.91
N LEU A 171 -4.51 8.03 3.37
CA LEU A 171 -5.82 7.95 2.71
C LEU A 171 -6.29 9.33 2.23
N GLY A 172 -6.17 10.36 3.05
CA GLY A 172 -6.67 11.71 2.73
C GLY A 172 -5.97 12.34 1.52
N VAL A 173 -4.63 12.33 1.47
CA VAL A 173 -3.86 12.92 0.36
C VAL A 173 -4.13 12.21 -0.98
N PRO A 174 -4.06 10.87 -1.08
CA PRO A 174 -4.42 10.19 -2.33
C PRO A 174 -5.87 10.42 -2.75
N SER A 175 -6.83 10.36 -1.82
CA SER A 175 -8.25 10.61 -2.13
C SER A 175 -8.48 12.03 -2.62
N PHE A 176 -7.80 13.02 -2.04
CA PHE A 176 -7.85 14.41 -2.49
C PHE A 176 -7.29 14.55 -3.90
N LEU A 177 -6.13 13.93 -4.20
CA LEU A 177 -5.56 13.94 -5.55
C LEU A 177 -6.48 13.29 -6.59
N VAL A 178 -7.10 12.14 -6.26
CA VAL A 178 -8.06 11.48 -7.14
C VAL A 178 -9.27 12.39 -7.39
N ALA A 179 -9.84 13.00 -6.35
CA ALA A 179 -10.95 13.93 -6.51
C ALA A 179 -10.59 15.12 -7.39
N LEU A 180 -9.37 15.65 -7.26
CA LEU A 180 -8.85 16.77 -8.04
C LEU A 180 -8.66 16.39 -9.51
N VAL A 181 -8.13 15.19 -9.80
CA VAL A 181 -8.01 14.65 -11.16
C VAL A 181 -9.39 14.46 -11.80
N ILE A 182 -10.36 13.93 -11.06
CA ILE A 182 -11.74 13.77 -11.54
C ILE A 182 -12.38 15.14 -11.85
N LEU A 183 -12.18 16.14 -10.98
CA LEU A 183 -12.72 17.49 -11.15
C LEU A 183 -12.09 18.26 -12.32
N ILE A 184 -10.83 17.99 -12.66
CA ILE A 184 -10.14 18.62 -13.79
C ILE A 184 -10.41 17.87 -15.11
N GLY A 185 -10.63 16.56 -15.03
CA GLY A 185 -10.89 15.70 -16.19
C GLY A 185 -12.37 15.60 -16.60
N ALA A 186 -13.28 16.18 -15.83
CA ALA A 186 -14.71 16.33 -16.13
C ALA A 186 -15.01 17.75 -16.64
#